data_AF-A0A0M4DRH2-F1
#
_entry.id   AF-A0A0M4DRH2-F1
#
_cell.length_a   1.000
_cell.length_b   1.000
_cell.length_c   1.000
_cell.angle_alpha   90.00
_cell.angle_beta   90.00
_cell.angle_gamma   90.00
#
_symmetry.space_group_name_H-M   'P 1'
#
loop_
_entity.id
_entity.type
_entity.pdbx_description
1 polymer ?
#
loop_
_entity_poly.entity_id
_entity_poly.type
_entity_poly.pdbx_seq_one_letter_code
_entity_poly.pdbx_strand_id
1 'polypeptide(L)' 'MMLLASADGNRAPVITQLVQVDEDTVRDVIHRFNEVGLACPDPRWAGGRPRLLSRDDEDFVIQTATTRPTKLGQPFTH' A
#
# COMPACT_ATOMS: atom_id res chain seq x y z
N MET A 1 -9.68 -2.12 16.66
CA MET A 1 -10.39 -0.87 17.02
C MET A 1 -11.70 -0.72 16.26
N MET A 2 -11.67 -0.73 14.93
CA MET A 2 -12.84 -0.48 14.06
C MET A 2 -14.05 -1.40 14.35
N LEU A 3 -13.84 -2.72 14.40
CA LEU A 3 -14.91 -3.70 14.67
C LEU A 3 -15.50 -3.57 16.08
N LEU A 4 -14.67 -3.27 17.08
CA LEU A 4 -15.12 -3.07 18.46
C LEU A 4 -16.00 -1.81 18.57
N ALA A 5 -15.59 -0.71 17.94
CA ALA A 5 -16.38 0.52 17.92
C ALA A 5 -17.74 0.32 17.20
N SER A 6 -17.77 -0.50 16.14
CA SER A 6 -19.02 -0.91 15.48
C SER A 6 -19.90 -1.77 16.38
N ALA A 7 -19.32 -2.71 17.14
CA ALA A 7 -20.05 -3.55 18.09
C ALA A 7 -20.64 -2.73 19.25
N ASP A 8 -19.98 -1.63 19.61
CA ASP A 8 -20.44 -0.63 20.58
C ASP A 8 -21.52 0.32 20.01
N GLY A 9 -21.95 0.12 18.77
CA GLY A 9 -23.04 0.87 18.13
C GLY A 9 -22.63 2.18 17.46
N ASN A 10 -21.33 2.47 17.33
CA ASN A 10 -20.87 3.66 16.64
C ASN A 10 -21.11 3.55 15.13
N ARG A 11 -21.55 4.66 14.51
CA ARG A 11 -21.73 4.74 13.04
C ARG A 11 -20.38 4.92 12.35
N ALA A 12 -20.30 4.54 11.07
CA ALA A 12 -19.07 4.65 10.27
C ALA A 12 -18.37 6.03 10.34
N PRO A 13 -19.07 7.18 10.25
CA PRO A 13 -18.43 8.51 10.38
C PRO A 13 -17.80 8.80 11.74
N VAL A 14 -18.25 8.14 12.81
CA VAL A 14 -17.64 8.29 14.15
C VAL A 14 -16.38 7.44 14.22
N ILE A 15 -16.44 6.23 13.64
CA ILE A 15 -15.33 5.30 13.60
C ILE A 15 -14.18 5.84 12.74
N THR A 16 -14.46 6.56 11.64
CA THR A 16 -13.42 7.22 10.81
C THR A 16 -12.61 8.21 11.62
N GLN A 17 -13.26 9.03 12.45
CA GLN A 17 -12.59 10.01 13.30
C GLN A 17 -11.73 9.33 14.38
N LEU A 18 -12.22 8.23 14.95
CA LEU A 18 -11.46 7.48 15.96
C LEU A 18 -10.24 6.78 15.34
N VAL A 19 -10.39 6.17 14.16
CA VAL A 19 -9.37 5.31 13.53
C VAL A 19 -8.48 6.05 12.53
N GLN A 20 -8.83 7.29 12.16
CA GLN A 20 -8.12 8.10 11.14
C GLN A 20 -8.01 7.35 9.80
N VAL A 21 -9.12 6.73 9.38
CA VAL A 21 -9.25 5.97 8.14
C VAL A 21 -10.47 6.49 7.37
N ASP A 22 -10.44 6.37 6.05
CA ASP A 22 -11.54 6.73 5.17
C ASP A 22 -12.84 5.95 5.47
N GLU A 23 -13.99 6.58 5.25
CA GLU A 23 -15.30 5.98 5.59
C GLU A 23 -15.62 4.73 4.80
N ASP A 24 -15.23 4.67 3.53
CA ASP A 24 -15.52 3.51 2.69
C ASP A 24 -14.69 2.31 3.15
N THR A 25 -13.45 2.54 3.56
CA THR A 25 -12.63 1.49 4.19
C THR A 25 -13.28 0.95 5.48
N VAL A 26 -13.93 1.81 6.27
CA VAL A 26 -14.65 1.38 7.48
C VAL A 26 -15.82 0.47 7.12
N ARG A 27 -16.61 0.85 6.13
CA ARG A 27 -17.76 0.07 5.66
C ARG A 27 -17.31 -1.26 5.08
N ASP A 28 -16.28 -1.26 4.25
CA ASP A 28 -15.74 -2.46 3.62
C ASP A 28 -15.26 -3.48 4.67
N VAL A 29 -14.55 -3.02 5.70
CA VAL A 29 -14.09 -3.90 6.80
C VAL A 29 -15.28 -4.48 7.58
N ILE A 30 -16.29 -3.67 7.90
CA ILE A 30 -17.47 -4.13 8.65
C ILE A 30 -18.29 -5.13 7.82
N HIS A 31 -18.55 -4.82 6.55
CA HIS A 31 -19.26 -5.73 5.65
C HIS A 31 -18.49 -7.04 5.47
N ARG A 32 -17.19 -6.95 5.21
CA ARG A 32 -16.35 -8.13 5.03
C ARG A 32 -16.29 -8.98 6.30
N PHE A 33 -16.22 -8.37 7.48
CA PHE A 33 -16.31 -9.08 8.75
C PHE A 33 -17.66 -9.77 8.93
N ASN A 34 -18.78 -9.15 8.53
CA ASN A 34 -20.09 -9.78 8.61
C ASN A 34 -20.25 -10.97 7.65
N GLU A 35 -19.53 -10.97 6.53
CA GLU A 35 -19.52 -12.09 5.57
C GLU A 35 -18.65 -13.27 6.02
N VAL A 36 -17.41 -13.00 6.44
CA VAL A 36 -16.38 -14.04 6.65
C VAL A 36 -15.83 -14.11 8.08
N GLY A 37 -16.35 -13.30 9.00
CA GLY A 37 -15.92 -13.24 10.39
C GLY A 37 -14.45 -12.81 10.54
N LEU A 38 -13.76 -13.42 11.50
CA LEU A 38 -12.34 -13.13 11.80
C LEU A 38 -11.37 -13.55 10.69
N ALA A 39 -11.84 -14.17 9.60
CA ALA A 39 -11.03 -14.39 8.40
C ALA A 39 -10.89 -13.10 7.54
N CYS A 40 -11.65 -12.04 7.84
CA CYS A 40 -11.58 -10.75 7.14
C CYS A 40 -10.18 -10.11 7.12
N PRO A 41 -9.46 -9.98 8.26
CA PRO A 41 -8.12 -9.42 8.27
C PRO A 41 -7.01 -10.38 7.83
N ASP A 42 -7.30 -11.44 7.08
CA ASP A 42 -6.27 -12.36 6.56
C ASP A 42 -5.44 -11.64 5.48
N PRO A 43 -4.22 -11.16 5.81
CA PRO A 43 -3.39 -10.52 4.82
C PRO A 43 -3.00 -11.61 3.84
N ARG A 44 -3.18 -11.37 2.54
CA ARG A 44 -2.52 -12.20 1.53
C ARG A 44 -1.02 -11.95 1.64
N TRP A 45 -0.36 -12.66 2.55
CA TRP A 45 1.08 -12.69 2.71
C TRP A 45 1.69 -13.28 1.45
N ALA A 46 1.87 -12.41 0.46
CA ALA A 46 2.61 -12.69 -0.75
C ALA A 46 3.96 -12.00 -0.63
N GLY A 47 5.02 -12.67 -1.08
CA GLY A 47 6.35 -12.08 -1.21
C GLY A 47 6.36 -11.03 -2.32
N GLY A 48 5.66 -9.92 -2.11
CA GLY A 48 5.50 -8.81 -3.06
C GLY A 48 5.11 -9.25 -4.47
N ARG A 49 5.33 -8.35 -5.43
CA ARG A 49 5.40 -8.73 -6.84
C ARG A 49 6.70 -9.54 -7.03
N PRO A 50 6.69 -10.64 -7.80
CA PRO A 50 7.92 -11.32 -8.17
C PRO A 50 8.97 -10.34 -8.69
N ARG A 51 10.22 -10.55 -8.28
CA ARG A 51 11.34 -9.75 -8.76
C ARG A 51 11.45 -9.89 -10.28
N LEU A 52 11.46 -8.76 -10.97
CA LEU A 52 11.66 -8.70 -12.43
C LEU A 52 13.09 -8.31 -12.80
N LEU A 53 13.76 -7.58 -11.91
CA LEU A 53 15.14 -7.14 -12.10
C LEU A 53 16.08 -8.09 -11.36
N SER A 54 17.14 -8.50 -12.04
CA SER A 54 18.31 -9.09 -11.41
C SER A 54 19.13 -8.01 -10.69
N ARG A 55 20.14 -8.42 -9.90
CA ARG A 55 21.06 -7.45 -9.28
C ARG A 55 21.84 -6.65 -10.33
N ASP A 56 22.23 -7.29 -11.42
CA ASP A 56 22.95 -6.64 -12.51
C ASP A 56 22.07 -5.58 -13.21
N ASP A 57 20.76 -5.85 -13.34
CA ASP A 57 19.81 -4.86 -13.86
C ASP A 57 19.64 -3.67 -12.91
N GLU A 58 19.58 -3.92 -11.59
CA GLU A 58 19.52 -2.86 -10.58
C GLU A 58 20.79 -1.99 -10.63
N ASP A 59 21.97 -2.61 -10.69
CA ASP A 59 23.26 -1.91 -10.81
C ASP A 59 23.32 -1.08 -12.10
N PHE A 60 22.84 -1.62 -13.22
CA PHE A 60 22.76 -0.90 -14.50
C PHE A 60 21.83 0.31 -14.43
N VAL A 61 20.64 0.16 -13.82
CA VAL A 61 19.69 1.27 -13.63
C VAL A 61 20.30 2.35 -12.73
N ILE A 62 20.94 1.96 -11.63
CA ILE A 62 21.61 2.90 -10.71
C ILE A 62 22.72 3.65 -11.44
N GLN A 63 23.58 2.94 -12.18
CA GLN A 63 24.65 3.54 -12.96
C GLN A 63 24.10 4.52 -14.00
N THR A 64 23.05 4.12 -14.72
CA THR A 64 22.42 4.95 -15.75
C THR A 64 21.80 6.22 -15.13
N ALA A 65 21.06 6.08 -14.04
CA ALA A 65 20.37 7.19 -13.38
C ALA A 65 21.34 8.18 -12.73
N THR A 66 22.50 7.72 -12.26
CA THR A 66 23.50 8.56 -11.60
C THR A 66 24.57 9.13 -12.54
N THR A 67 24.69 8.59 -13.76
CA THR A 67 25.64 9.08 -14.75
C THR A 67 25.17 10.41 -15.33
N ARG A 68 25.99 11.46 -15.20
CA ARG A 68 25.69 12.76 -15.81
C ARG A 68 25.57 12.60 -17.34
N PRO A 69 24.50 13.13 -17.98
CA PRO A 69 24.31 13.06 -19.43
C PRO A 69 25.51 13.56 -20.25
N THR A 70 26.22 14.59 -19.75
CA THR A 70 27.43 15.13 -20.38
C THR A 70 28.56 14.11 -20.52
N LYS A 71 28.68 13.14 -19.60
CA LYS A 71 29.66 12.05 -19.73
C LYS A 71 29.38 11.12 -20.91
N LEU A 72 28.12 11.10 -21.38
CA LEU A 72 27.67 10.33 -22.53
C LEU A 72 27.47 11.22 -23.77
N GLY A 73 27.92 12.47 -23.74
CA GLY A 73 27.74 13.43 -24.84
C GLY A 73 26.28 13.86 -25.07
N GLN A 74 25.40 13.63 -24.10
CA GLN A 74 23.98 13.95 -24.21
C GLN A 74 23.68 15.35 -23.68
N PRO A 75 22.80 16.13 -24.35
CA PRO A 75 22.60 17.56 -24.06
C PRO A 75 21.73 17.86 -22.84
N PHE A 76 21.24 16.84 -22.12
CA PHE A 76 20.18 16.97 -21.10
C PHE A 76 20.69 17.46 -19.73
N THR A 77 21.40 18.59 -19.70
CA THR A 77 21.73 19.27 -18.43
C THR A 77 21.28 20.73 -18.52
N HIS A 78 20.14 21.04 -17.92
CA HIS A 78 19.74 22.40 -17.54
C HIS A 78 19.55 22.46 -16.03
#